data_AF-A0A443KD99-F1
#
_entry.id   AF-A0A443KD99-F1
#
_cell.length_a   1.000
_cell.length_b   1.000
_cell.length_c   1.000
_cell.angle_alpha   90.00
_cell.angle_beta   90.00
_cell.angle_gamma   90.00
#
_symmetry.space_group_name_H-M   'P 1'
#
loop_
_entity.id
_entity.type
_entity.pdbx_description
1 polymer ?
#
loop_
_entity_poly.entity_id
_entity_poly.type
_entity_poly.pdbx_seq_one_letter_code
_entity_poly.pdbx_strand_id
1 'polypeptide(L)'
;MSRSLGSEGGGHVTERDPDEGHVWAELDRIRREPIPIGDGRTLHIQACCIDTGGRNIDAVCSYAAARSRERVWAIEGGSEVGGRRQPIWPIVAPTTMRAGAKIFIVGTLAGKTGWRQHWKNAARSGFHVCPR
;
A
#
# COMPACT_ATOMS: atom_id res chain seq x y z
N MET A 1 6.09 29.25 19.54
CA MET A 1 4.63 29.44 19.47
C MET A 1 4.03 28.23 18.79
N SER A 2 3.24 27.49 19.57
CA SER A 2 2.59 26.22 19.27
C SER A 2 1.65 26.28 18.07
N ARG A 3 1.50 25.16 17.36
CA ARG A 3 0.18 24.67 16.94
C ARG A 3 0.18 23.15 17.01
N SER A 4 -0.40 22.64 18.10
CA SER A 4 -0.92 21.28 18.16
C SER A 4 -2.11 21.18 17.21
N LEU A 5 -2.13 20.18 16.33
CA LEU A 5 -3.30 19.81 15.55
C LEU A 5 -3.73 18.41 15.95
N GLY A 6 -5.05 18.29 16.13
CA GLY A 6 -5.73 17.18 16.76
C GLY A 6 -5.56 15.86 16.03
N SER A 7 -5.65 14.80 16.83
CA SER A 7 -5.77 13.42 16.42
C SER A 7 -7.16 13.15 15.86
N GLU A 8 -7.30 13.04 14.54
CA GLU A 8 -8.48 12.41 13.90
C GLU A 8 -8.02 11.63 12.66
N GLY A 9 -8.27 10.31 12.66
CA GLY A 9 -8.03 9.41 11.52
C GLY A 9 -6.59 8.92 11.37
N GLY A 10 -6.34 7.64 11.70
CA GLY A 10 -5.03 7.00 11.65
C GLY A 10 -4.46 6.76 10.25
N GLY A 11 -4.11 7.84 9.55
CA GLY A 11 -3.16 7.84 8.45
C GLY A 11 -1.93 8.63 8.88
N HIS A 12 -0.76 7.99 8.97
CA HIS A 12 0.48 8.72 9.20
C HIS A 12 0.91 9.36 7.88
N VAL A 13 0.71 10.67 7.75
CA VAL A 13 1.20 11.46 6.61
C VAL A 13 2.61 11.93 6.96
N THR A 14 3.61 11.30 6.35
CA THR A 14 4.99 11.79 6.43
C THR A 14 5.21 12.75 5.27
N GLU A 15 4.93 14.04 5.48
CA GLU A 15 5.26 15.10 4.51
C GLU A 15 6.77 15.38 4.57
N ARG A 16 7.59 14.46 4.06
CA ARG A 16 9.05 14.58 4.05
C ARG A 16 9.67 13.92 2.82
N ASP A 17 10.80 14.46 2.38
CA ASP A 17 11.54 14.03 1.20
C ASP A 17 12.02 12.57 1.36
N PRO A 18 11.66 11.62 0.47
CA PRO A 18 12.05 10.22 0.58
C PRO A 18 13.57 9.99 0.42
N ASP A 19 14.32 11.00 -0.03
CA ASP A 19 15.78 10.94 -0.09
C ASP A 19 16.44 11.14 1.28
N GLU A 20 15.69 11.59 2.27
CA GLU A 20 16.18 11.63 3.64
C GLU A 20 16.08 10.23 4.28
N GLY A 21 17.22 9.63 4.63
CA GLY A 21 17.29 8.28 5.21
C GLY A 21 16.42 8.05 6.46
N HIS A 22 15.99 9.13 7.13
CA HIS A 22 15.09 9.06 8.27
C HIS A 22 13.66 8.59 7.90
N VAL A 23 13.21 8.82 6.66
CA VAL A 23 11.86 8.41 6.19
C VAL A 23 11.73 6.90 6.14
N TRP A 24 12.76 6.20 5.64
CA TRP A 24 12.75 4.74 5.55
C TRP A 24 12.81 4.06 6.92
N ALA A 25 13.56 4.64 7.86
CA ALA A 25 13.61 4.16 9.25
C ALA A 25 12.26 4.36 9.96
N GLU A 26 11.61 5.49 9.72
CA GLU A 26 10.28 5.76 10.25
C GLU A 26 9.23 4.81 9.65
N LEU A 27 9.30 4.52 8.34
CA LEU A 27 8.43 3.54 7.70
C LEU A 27 8.59 2.14 8.30
N ASP A 28 9.82 1.73 8.62
CA ASP A 28 10.07 0.48 9.32
C ASP A 28 9.46 0.45 10.71
N ARG A 29 9.62 1.56 11.45
CA ARG A 29 9.01 1.72 12.77
C ARG A 29 7.50 1.53 12.68
N ILE A 30 6.84 2.29 11.80
CA ILE A 30 5.38 2.21 11.60
C ILE A 30 4.95 0.80 11.20
N ARG A 31 5.65 0.16 10.26
CA ARG A 31 5.30 -1.19 9.80
C ARG A 31 5.40 -2.25 10.88
N ARG A 32 6.39 -2.12 11.78
CA ARG A 32 6.67 -3.11 12.82
C ARG A 32 5.92 -2.82 14.11
N GLU A 33 5.45 -1.59 14.29
CA GLU A 33 4.63 -1.18 15.43
C GLU A 33 3.35 -2.04 15.52
N PRO A 34 3.09 -2.67 16.67
CA PRO A 34 1.83 -3.36 16.89
C PRO A 34 0.67 -2.36 17.00
N ILE A 35 -0.45 -2.65 16.32
CA ILE A 35 -1.63 -1.79 16.28
C ILE A 35 -2.66 -2.31 17.30
N PRO A 36 -2.90 -1.61 18.42
CA PRO A 36 -3.95 -1.99 19.36
C PRO A 36 -5.34 -1.73 18.73
N ILE A 37 -6.27 -2.65 18.94
CA ILE A 37 -7.66 -2.51 18.48
C ILE A 37 -8.62 -2.53 19.68
N GLY A 38 -9.83 -1.98 19.47
CA GLY A 38 -10.79 -1.71 20.56
C GLY A 38 -11.31 -2.93 21.32
N ASP A 39 -11.04 -4.15 20.84
CA ASP A 39 -11.38 -5.41 21.51
C ASP A 39 -10.25 -5.94 22.42
N GLY A 40 -9.19 -5.16 22.63
CA GLY A 40 -8.04 -5.51 23.47
C GLY A 40 -6.97 -6.36 22.75
N ARG A 41 -7.18 -6.73 21.49
CA ARG A 41 -6.17 -7.44 20.70
C ARG A 41 -5.18 -6.46 20.07
N THR A 42 -4.10 -7.04 19.55
CA THR A 42 -3.08 -6.33 18.78
C THR A 42 -2.95 -6.94 17.39
N LEU A 43 -2.89 -6.09 16.37
CA LEU A 43 -2.69 -6.48 14.98
C LEU A 43 -1.29 -6.06 14.51
N HIS A 44 -0.70 -6.86 13.62
CA HIS A 44 0.57 -6.52 12.96
C HIS A 44 0.35 -6.38 11.46
N ILE A 45 1.04 -5.42 10.84
CA ILE A 45 1.06 -5.28 9.38
C ILE A 45 1.82 -6.48 8.80
N GLN A 46 1.08 -7.38 8.15
CA GLN A 46 1.61 -8.63 7.60
C GLN A 46 2.27 -8.46 6.23
N ALA A 47 1.98 -7.37 5.52
CA ALA A 47 2.53 -7.03 4.22
C ALA A 47 2.40 -5.53 3.97
N CYS A 48 3.29 -4.96 3.17
CA CYS A 48 3.28 -3.54 2.80
C CYS A 48 3.64 -3.38 1.32
N CYS A 49 2.91 -2.51 0.62
CA CYS A 49 3.16 -2.17 -0.76
C CYS A 49 3.62 -0.71 -0.85
N ILE A 50 4.64 -0.45 -1.66
CA ILE A 50 5.16 0.90 -1.90
C ILE A 50 5.09 1.17 -3.39
N ASP A 51 4.41 2.25 -3.77
CA ASP A 51 4.19 2.60 -5.16
C ASP A 51 5.46 3.21 -5.78
N THR A 52 5.76 2.77 -7.00
CA THR A 52 6.94 3.22 -7.77
C THR A 52 6.63 4.43 -8.66
N GLY A 53 5.42 5.01 -8.64
CA GLY A 53 5.00 6.09 -9.54
C GLY A 53 5.67 7.46 -9.34
N GLY A 54 6.84 7.54 -8.70
CA GLY A 54 7.56 8.76 -8.37
C GLY A 54 9.02 8.79 -8.87
N ARG A 55 9.78 9.79 -8.40
CA ARG A 55 11.21 9.97 -8.78
C ARG A 55 12.15 8.97 -8.10
N ASN A 56 11.73 8.36 -6.99
CA ASN A 56 12.62 7.63 -6.08
C ASN A 56 12.47 6.11 -6.24
N ILE A 57 12.24 5.63 -7.46
CA ILE A 57 12.00 4.21 -7.77
C ILE A 57 13.14 3.33 -7.26
N ASP A 58 14.40 3.75 -7.47
CA ASP A 58 15.54 2.96 -7.04
C ASP A 58 15.64 2.84 -5.52
N ALA A 59 15.25 3.87 -4.76
CA ALA A 59 15.17 3.83 -3.30
C ALA A 59 14.04 2.90 -2.83
N VAL A 60 12.85 3.01 -3.44
CA VAL A 60 11.69 2.12 -3.16
C VAL A 60 12.07 0.66 -3.42
N CYS A 61 12.68 0.38 -4.57
CA CYS A 61 13.10 -0.95 -4.95
C CYS A 61 14.19 -1.48 -4.02
N SER A 62 15.21 -0.69 -3.70
CA SER A 62 16.27 -1.10 -2.75
C SER A 62 15.70 -1.42 -1.37
N TYR A 63 14.78 -0.57 -0.87
CA TYR A 63 14.11 -0.78 0.40
C TYR A 63 13.28 -2.07 0.42
N ALA A 64 12.50 -2.32 -0.64
CA ALA A 64 11.68 -3.51 -0.77
C ALA A 64 12.52 -4.78 -0.93
N ALA A 65 13.63 -4.73 -1.68
CA ALA A 65 14.54 -5.86 -1.86
C ALA A 65 15.11 -6.33 -0.52
N ALA A 66 15.62 -5.38 0.28
CA ALA A 66 16.18 -5.65 1.61
C ALA A 66 15.16 -6.26 2.58
N ARG A 67 13.86 -6.04 2.38
CA ARG A 67 12.76 -6.47 3.25
C ARG A 67 11.80 -7.46 2.60
N SER A 68 12.23 -8.13 1.54
CA SER A 68 11.40 -9.10 0.80
C SER A 68 10.84 -10.22 1.68
N ARG A 69 11.58 -10.63 2.72
CA ARG A 69 11.15 -11.62 3.72
C ARG A 69 10.02 -11.14 4.63
N GLU A 70 9.88 -9.83 4.79
CA GLU A 70 8.79 -9.19 5.56
C GLU A 70 7.59 -8.83 4.68
N ARG A 71 7.52 -9.34 3.45
CA ARG A 71 6.44 -9.08 2.48
C ARG A 71 6.28 -7.57 2.18
N VAL A 72 7.41 -6.90 1.99
CA VAL A 72 7.46 -5.54 1.44
C VAL A 72 7.62 -5.63 -0.08
N TRP A 73 6.70 -5.02 -0.81
CA TRP A 73 6.62 -5.12 -2.26
C TRP A 73 6.65 -3.74 -2.92
N ALA A 74 7.53 -3.58 -3.91
CA ALA A 74 7.44 -2.47 -4.85
C ALA A 74 6.30 -2.77 -5.84
N ILE A 75 5.35 -1.85 -5.97
CA ILE A 75 4.21 -2.01 -6.87
C ILE A 75 4.21 -0.94 -7.96
N GLU A 76 3.58 -1.27 -9.07
CA GLU A 76 3.31 -0.34 -10.15
C GLU A 76 1.89 -0.58 -10.68
N GLY A 77 1.19 0.52 -11.01
CA GLY A 77 -0.13 0.43 -11.61
C GLY A 77 -0.07 -0.14 -13.02
N GLY A 78 -0.70 -1.30 -13.22
CA GLY A 78 -0.90 -1.90 -14.54
C GLY A 78 -2.12 -1.32 -15.26
N SER A 79 -1.91 -0.85 -16.48
CA SER A 79 -2.96 -0.58 -17.47
C SER A 79 -3.27 -1.83 -18.31
N GLU A 80 -4.38 -1.82 -19.06
CA GLU A 80 -4.68 -2.89 -20.02
C GLU A 80 -3.57 -3.02 -21.07
N VAL A 81 -3.14 -4.25 -21.34
CA VAL A 81 -2.15 -4.57 -22.38
C VAL A 81 -2.81 -5.48 -23.40
N GLY A 82 -2.82 -5.09 -24.67
CA GLY A 82 -3.43 -5.87 -25.75
C GLY A 82 -4.92 -6.15 -25.54
N GLY A 83 -5.66 -5.21 -24.94
CA GLY A 83 -7.09 -5.37 -24.65
C GLY A 83 -7.42 -6.33 -23.51
N ARG A 84 -6.42 -6.84 -22.78
CA ARG A 84 -6.61 -7.71 -21.62
C ARG A 84 -6.41 -6.93 -20.32
N ARG A 85 -7.34 -7.13 -19.39
CA ARG A 85 -7.25 -6.59 -18.03
C ARG A 85 -6.16 -7.28 -17.24
N GLN A 86 -5.31 -6.48 -16.62
CA GLN A 86 -4.38 -6.97 -15.61
C GLN A 86 -5.16 -7.37 -14.35
N PRO A 87 -4.80 -8.48 -13.68
CA PRO A 87 -5.44 -8.90 -12.44
C PRO A 87 -5.13 -7.90 -11.32
N ILE A 88 -6.00 -7.81 -10.30
CA ILE A 88 -5.78 -6.91 -9.14
C ILE A 88 -4.43 -7.22 -8.48
N TRP A 89 -4.10 -8.49 -8.32
CA TRP A 89 -2.80 -8.95 -7.84
C TRP A 89 -2.22 -9.96 -8.83
N PRO A 90 -0.92 -9.91 -9.15
CA PRO A 90 -0.33 -10.82 -10.13
C PRO A 90 -0.41 -12.26 -9.63
N ILE A 91 -0.91 -13.14 -10.51
CA ILE A 91 -1.05 -14.58 -10.26
C ILE A 91 0.30 -15.29 -10.43
N VAL A 92 1.16 -14.73 -11.28
CA VAL A 92 2.51 -15.23 -11.55
C VAL A 92 3.52 -14.27 -10.92
N ALA A 93 4.62 -14.81 -10.40
CA ALA A 93 5.69 -14.01 -9.84
C ALA A 93 6.21 -12.99 -10.88
N PRO A 94 6.43 -11.72 -10.50
CA PRO A 94 6.94 -10.74 -11.43
C PRO A 94 8.34 -11.11 -11.94
N THR A 95 8.56 -10.88 -13.23
CA THR A 95 9.85 -11.07 -13.90
C THR A 95 10.68 -9.78 -13.94
N THR A 96 10.02 -8.63 -13.96
CA THR A 96 10.68 -7.32 -13.92
C THR A 96 11.36 -7.10 -12.58
N MET A 97 12.65 -6.78 -12.63
CA MET A 97 13.44 -6.43 -11.46
C MET A 97 14.15 -5.10 -11.63
N ARG A 98 14.24 -4.34 -10.55
CA ARG A 98 15.00 -3.09 -10.46
C ARG A 98 15.60 -2.97 -9.06
N ALA A 99 16.86 -2.52 -8.97
CA ALA A 99 17.61 -2.41 -7.71
C ALA A 99 17.44 -3.63 -6.76
N GLY A 100 17.42 -4.85 -7.32
CA GLY A 100 17.27 -6.11 -6.57
C GLY A 100 15.85 -6.48 -6.13
N ALA A 101 14.84 -5.62 -6.35
CA ALA A 101 13.44 -5.93 -6.06
C ALA A 101 12.66 -6.35 -7.30
N LYS A 102 11.66 -7.22 -7.09
CA LYS A 102 10.61 -7.52 -8.07
C LYS A 102 9.56 -6.41 -8.04
N ILE A 103 9.11 -5.95 -9.21
CA ILE A 103 8.04 -4.96 -9.33
C ILE A 103 6.71 -5.68 -9.60
N PHE A 104 5.75 -5.54 -8.69
CA PHE A 104 4.45 -6.18 -8.78
C PHE A 104 3.46 -5.28 -9.53
N ILE A 105 3.05 -5.70 -10.73
CA ILE A 105 2.08 -4.97 -11.53
C ILE A 105 0.66 -5.24 -11.01
N VAL A 106 0.01 -4.19 -10.51
CA VAL A 106 -1.32 -4.23 -9.89
C VAL A 106 -2.36 -3.71 -10.88
N GLY A 107 -3.35 -4.53 -11.22
CA GLY A 107 -4.41 -4.17 -12.17
C GLY A 107 -5.36 -3.11 -11.63
N THR A 108 -5.09 -1.85 -11.95
CA THR A 108 -5.83 -0.71 -11.38
C THR A 108 -7.29 -0.65 -11.86
N LEU A 109 -7.54 -0.94 -13.13
CA LEU A 109 -8.90 -0.97 -13.70
C LEU A 109 -9.74 -2.10 -13.10
N ALA A 110 -9.15 -3.29 -12.97
CA ALA A 110 -9.81 -4.43 -12.33
C ALA A 110 -10.17 -4.09 -10.87
N GLY A 111 -9.24 -3.48 -10.13
CA GLY A 111 -9.46 -3.07 -8.73
C GLY A 111 -10.58 -2.02 -8.60
N LYS A 112 -10.50 -0.95 -9.40
CA LYS A 112 -11.51 0.12 -9.40
C LYS A 112 -12.90 -0.40 -9.78
N THR A 113 -12.98 -1.29 -10.78
CA THR A 113 -14.26 -1.84 -11.24
C THR A 113 -14.87 -2.78 -10.21
N GLY A 114 -14.06 -3.67 -9.63
CA GLY A 114 -14.50 -4.58 -8.57
C GLY A 114 -15.02 -3.83 -7.34
N TRP A 115 -14.26 -2.82 -6.88
CA TRP A 115 -14.69 -1.94 -5.79
C TRP A 115 -16.03 -1.26 -6.09
N ARG A 116 -16.15 -0.60 -7.26
CA ARG A 116 -17.39 0.09 -7.65
C ARG A 116 -18.58 -0.87 -7.71
N GLN A 117 -18.39 -2.10 -8.20
CA GLN A 117 -19.47 -3.08 -8.26
C GLN A 117 -19.89 -3.56 -6.87
N HIS A 118 -18.92 -3.88 -6.00
CA HIS A 118 -19.18 -4.25 -4.62
C HIS A 118 -19.95 -3.15 -3.89
N TRP A 119 -19.52 -1.89 -4.04
CA TRP A 119 -20.18 -0.74 -3.41
C TRP A 119 -21.64 -0.57 -3.88
N LYS A 120 -21.89 -0.71 -5.19
CA LYS A 120 -23.26 -0.71 -5.74
C LYS A 120 -24.11 -1.88 -5.20
N ASN A 121 -23.52 -3.05 -4.99
CA ASN A 121 -24.21 -4.20 -4.41
C ASN A 121 -24.56 -3.95 -2.94
N ALA A 122 -23.62 -3.42 -2.15
CA ALA A 122 -23.84 -3.07 -0.74
C ALA A 122 -24.99 -2.06 -0.58
N ALA A 123 -25.00 -1.00 -1.39
CA ALA A 123 -26.06 0.00 -1.42
C ALA A 123 -27.46 -0.58 -1.76
N ARG A 124 -27.52 -1.61 -2.61
CA ARG A 124 -28.78 -2.32 -2.94
C ARG A 124 -29.26 -3.27 -1.85
N SER A 125 -28.34 -3.81 -1.05
CA SER A 125 -28.66 -4.79 0.00
C SER A 125 -29.15 -4.19 1.32
N GLY A 126 -29.22 -2.85 1.43
CA GLY A 126 -29.64 -2.18 2.67
C GLY A 126 -28.61 -2.23 3.81
N PHE A 127 -27.42 -2.78 3.58
CA PHE A 127 -26.31 -2.73 4.55
C PHE A 127 -25.81 -1.28 4.67
N HIS A 128 -26.22 -0.60 5.74
CA HIS A 128 -25.55 0.59 6.23
C HIS A 128 -24.15 0.21 6.69
N VAL A 129 -23.12 0.65 5.98
CA VAL A 129 -21.79 0.77 6.58
C VAL A 129 -21.90 1.80 7.69
N CYS A 130 -21.92 1.31 8.93
CA CYS A 130 -21.93 2.13 10.13
C CYS A 130 -20.73 3.12 10.06
N PRO A 131 -20.96 4.43 10.16
CA PRO A 131 -19.85 5.38 10.21
C PRO A 131 -19.14 5.20 11.56
N ARG A 132 -17.84 4.91 11.52
CA ARG A 132 -16.92 5.21 12.63
C ARG A 132 -16.07 6.38 12.22
#